data_AF-A0A3C0TDI6-F1
#
_entry.id   AF-A0A3C0TDI6-F1
#
_cell.length_a   1.000
_cell.length_b   1.000
_cell.length_c   1.000
_cell.angle_alpha   90.00
_cell.angle_beta   90.00
_cell.angle_gamma   90.00
#
_symmetry.space_group_name_H-M   'P 1'
#
loop_
_entity.id
_entity.type
_entity.pdbx_description
1 polymer ?
#
loop_
_entity_poly.entity_id
_entity_poly.type
_entity_poly.pdbx_seq_one_letter_code
_entity_poly.pdbx_strand_id
1 'polypeptide(L)'
;MLYSVLHVCTSCRTAGSPREPRENRPGFKLYQELRTLLNQSPLKRQVEVRPAECLSLCPRPCGISLSSVGKWSYLFGDQKPRACARDIMELVSLYLSTEDGLMPRQQRPNSLQTSVLGRVPPFIGKTDRYQQQPSHLE
;
A
#
# COMPACT_ATOMS: atom_id res chain seq x y z
N MET A 1 -12.01 -11.19 -12.28
CA MET A 1 -11.40 -11.03 -10.95
C MET A 1 -10.45 -9.84 -11.01
N LEU A 2 -10.72 -8.76 -10.28
CA LEU A 2 -9.79 -7.62 -10.23
C LEU A 2 -8.68 -7.98 -9.25
N TYR A 3 -7.44 -8.02 -9.75
CA TYR A 3 -6.27 -8.41 -8.98
C TYR A 3 -5.58 -7.16 -8.44
N SER A 4 -5.30 -7.12 -7.14
CA SER A 4 -4.62 -5.97 -6.52
C SER A 4 -3.14 -6.25 -6.35
N VAL A 5 -2.31 -5.21 -6.40
CA VAL A 5 -0.86 -5.34 -6.28
C VAL A 5 -0.34 -4.41 -5.19
N LEU A 6 0.40 -4.97 -4.25
CA LEU A 6 1.20 -4.26 -3.26
C LEU A 6 2.64 -4.18 -3.77
N HIS A 7 3.06 -3.03 -4.27
CA HIS A 7 4.48 -2.81 -4.59
C HIS A 7 5.25 -2.35 -3.35
N VAL A 8 6.47 -2.85 -3.21
CA VAL A 8 7.38 -2.49 -2.12
C VAL A 8 8.68 -1.95 -2.70
N CYS A 9 9.09 -0.74 -2.29
CA CYS A 9 10.34 -0.15 -2.72
C CYS A 9 11.54 -0.92 -2.15
N THR A 10 12.23 -1.70 -2.99
CA THR A 10 13.32 -2.59 -2.56
C THR A 10 14.71 -1.94 -2.57
N SER A 11 14.87 -0.79 -3.22
CA SER A 11 16.09 0.02 -3.10
C SER A 11 16.08 0.96 -1.88
N CYS A 12 14.97 1.00 -1.11
CA CYS A 12 14.83 1.96 -0.03
C CYS A 12 15.88 1.80 1.06
N ARG A 13 16.42 2.93 1.50
CA ARG A 13 17.43 3.06 2.54
C ARG A 13 16.98 4.12 3.53
N THR A 14 16.83 3.73 4.80
CA THR A 14 16.77 4.68 5.90
C THR A 14 18.16 5.25 6.15
N ALA A 15 18.25 6.43 6.79
CA ALA A 15 19.54 6.98 7.21
C ALA A 15 20.35 5.93 8.01
N GLY A 16 21.63 5.78 7.68
CA GLY A 16 22.52 4.80 8.30
C GLY A 16 22.37 3.34 7.83
N SER A 17 21.42 3.03 6.92
CA SER A 17 21.30 1.67 6.38
C SER A 17 22.33 1.38 5.28
N PRO A 18 22.85 0.15 5.18
CA PRO A 18 23.85 -0.21 4.18
C PRO A 18 23.28 -0.16 2.76
N ARG A 19 24.16 0.16 1.79
CA ARG A 19 23.82 0.09 0.36
C ARG A 19 23.86 -1.36 -0.14
N GLU A 20 24.83 -2.14 0.31
CA GLU A 20 24.99 -3.55 -0.03
C GLU A 20 25.28 -4.38 1.24
N PRO A 21 24.97 -5.68 1.23
CA PRO A 21 24.21 -6.39 0.19
C PRO A 21 22.72 -5.96 0.18
N ARG A 22 22.02 -6.12 -0.95
CA ARG A 22 20.61 -5.71 -1.13
C ARG A 22 19.69 -6.24 -0.02
N GLU A 23 19.95 -7.45 0.45
CA GLU A 23 19.19 -8.16 1.50
C GLU A 23 19.20 -7.41 2.83
N ASN A 24 20.21 -6.56 3.06
CA ASN A 24 20.31 -5.76 4.26
C ASN A 24 19.52 -4.46 4.20
N ARG A 25 19.05 -4.04 3.02
CA ARG A 25 18.25 -2.82 2.85
C ARG A 25 16.90 -2.99 3.54
N PRO A 26 16.43 -1.97 4.29
CA PRO A 26 15.17 -2.07 5.02
C PRO A 26 13.98 -2.29 4.09
N GLY A 27 13.96 -1.66 2.91
CA GLY A 27 12.90 -1.89 1.92
C GLY A 27 12.86 -3.34 1.40
N PHE A 28 14.01 -3.96 1.20
CA PHE A 28 14.08 -5.36 0.79
C PHE A 28 13.62 -6.31 1.91
N LYS A 29 14.02 -6.05 3.15
CA LYS A 29 13.54 -6.80 4.32
C LYS A 29 12.02 -6.72 4.46
N LEU A 30 11.43 -5.54 4.26
CA LEU A 30 9.97 -5.36 4.28
C LEU A 30 9.30 -6.18 3.16
N TYR A 31 9.85 -6.16 1.95
CA TYR A 31 9.35 -6.95 0.83
C TYR A 31 9.35 -8.45 1.14
N GLN A 32 10.43 -8.99 1.71
CA GLN A 32 10.53 -10.41 2.08
C GLN A 32 9.52 -10.79 3.17
N GLU A 33 9.36 -9.94 4.18
CA GLU A 33 8.40 -10.16 5.27
C GLU A 33 6.96 -10.20 4.73
N LEU A 34 6.58 -9.20 3.93
CA LEU A 34 5.24 -9.12 3.33
C LEU A 34 4.95 -10.30 2.40
N ARG A 35 5.93 -10.75 1.62
CA ARG A 35 5.78 -11.96 0.81
C ARG A 35 5.54 -13.21 1.64
N THR A 36 6.29 -13.35 2.74
CA THR A 36 6.13 -14.49 3.66
C THR A 36 4.75 -14.49 4.29
N LEU A 37 4.31 -13.35 4.82
CA LEU A 37 2.98 -13.19 5.42
C LEU A 37 1.85 -13.41 4.40
N LEU A 38 1.96 -12.87 3.19
CA LEU A 38 0.96 -13.07 2.14
C LEU A 38 0.83 -14.56 1.78
N ASN A 39 1.95 -15.28 1.62
CA ASN A 39 1.93 -16.71 1.26
C ASN A 39 1.21 -17.58 2.29
N GLN A 40 1.25 -17.17 3.57
CA GLN A 40 0.57 -17.83 4.69
C GLN A 40 -0.88 -17.34 4.88
N SER A 41 -1.29 -16.30 4.18
CA SER A 41 -2.59 -15.64 4.32
C SER A 41 -3.63 -16.21 3.33
N PRO A 42 -4.94 -16.20 3.69
CA PRO A 42 -6.02 -16.47 2.73
C PRO A 42 -6.05 -15.46 1.56
N LEU A 43 -5.41 -14.29 1.70
CA LEU A 43 -5.38 -13.24 0.69
C LEU A 43 -4.49 -13.55 -0.52
N LYS A 44 -3.66 -14.61 -0.48
CA LYS A 44 -2.69 -14.95 -1.54
C LYS A 44 -3.25 -15.12 -2.95
N ARG A 45 -4.55 -15.37 -3.09
CA ARG A 45 -5.25 -15.49 -4.39
C ARG A 45 -5.84 -14.17 -4.89
N GLN A 46 -5.83 -13.12 -4.07
CA GLN A 46 -6.47 -11.83 -4.34
C GLN A 46 -5.46 -10.69 -4.54
N VAL A 47 -4.24 -10.86 -4.00
CA VAL A 47 -3.19 -9.83 -3.99
C VAL A 47 -1.84 -10.43 -4.33
N GLU A 48 -1.00 -9.65 -5.01
CA GLU A 48 0.44 -9.91 -5.15
C GLU A 48 1.26 -8.92 -4.33
N VAL A 49 2.38 -9.38 -3.77
CA VAL A 49 3.45 -8.49 -3.30
C VAL A 49 4.55 -8.48 -4.36
N ARG A 50 4.71 -7.35 -5.05
CA ARG A 50 5.73 -7.14 -6.09
C ARG A 50 6.86 -6.23 -5.61
N PRO A 51 8.10 -6.49 -6.03
CA PRO A 51 9.18 -5.53 -5.80
C PRO A 51 9.01 -4.36 -6.77
N ALA A 52 9.17 -3.15 -6.26
CA ALA A 52 9.52 -1.99 -7.07
C ALA A 52 11.00 -1.69 -6.88
N GLU A 53 11.68 -1.24 -7.94
CA GLU A 53 13.05 -0.76 -7.80
C GLU A 53 13.06 0.49 -6.93
N CYS A 54 12.30 1.53 -7.28
CA CYS A 54 12.16 2.77 -6.52
C CYS A 54 10.73 3.31 -6.62
N LEU A 55 10.26 3.98 -5.56
CA LEU A 55 8.99 4.74 -5.56
C LEU A 55 9.20 6.25 -5.38
N SER A 56 10.45 6.71 -5.30
CA SER A 56 10.82 8.12 -5.08
C SER A 56 10.26 8.74 -3.80
N LEU A 57 10.01 7.91 -2.77
CA LEU A 57 9.49 8.33 -1.46
C LEU A 57 10.58 8.43 -0.38
N CYS A 58 11.85 8.64 -0.78
CA CYS A 58 13.00 8.55 0.13
C CYS A 58 12.90 9.38 1.43
N PRO A 59 12.32 10.59 1.45
CA PRO A 59 12.13 11.35 2.71
C PRO A 59 11.21 10.66 3.72
N ARG A 60 10.39 9.70 3.28
CA ARG A 60 9.41 8.93 4.07
C ARG A 60 9.65 7.44 3.80
N PRO A 61 10.65 6.82 4.45
CA PRO A 61 11.30 5.59 4.00
C PRO A 61 10.39 4.35 4.03
N CYS A 62 10.88 3.28 3.40
CA CYS A 62 10.20 2.00 3.19
C CYS A 62 8.84 2.17 2.49
N GLY A 63 8.83 2.93 1.40
CA GLY A 63 7.61 3.20 0.66
C GLY A 63 6.94 1.95 0.09
N ILE A 64 5.61 1.93 0.14
CA ILE A 64 4.76 0.93 -0.51
C ILE A 64 3.69 1.61 -1.37
N SER A 65 3.22 0.93 -2.41
CA SER A 65 2.03 1.32 -3.15
C SER A 65 1.02 0.19 -3.20
N LEU A 66 -0.25 0.52 -3.06
CA LEU A 66 -1.35 -0.44 -3.18
C LEU A 66 -2.31 0.04 -4.27
N SER A 67 -2.52 -0.79 -5.29
CA SER A 67 -3.33 -0.45 -6.44
C SER A 67 -4.13 -1.63 -6.96
N SER A 68 -5.22 -1.33 -7.65
CA SER A 68 -6.06 -2.30 -8.37
C SER A 68 -6.74 -1.59 -9.53
N VAL A 69 -7.10 -2.33 -10.57
CA VAL A 69 -7.90 -1.80 -11.68
C VAL A 69 -9.26 -1.38 -11.12
N GLY A 70 -9.75 -0.20 -11.51
CA GLY A 70 -11.04 0.29 -11.00
C GLY A 70 -10.98 1.05 -9.68
N LYS A 71 -9.85 0.99 -8.95
CA LYS A 71 -9.75 1.47 -7.57
C LYS A 71 -8.72 2.58 -7.41
N TRP A 72 -8.98 3.45 -6.43
CA TRP A 72 -7.99 4.41 -5.96
C TRP A 72 -6.70 3.70 -5.56
N SER A 73 -5.57 4.25 -5.98
CA SER A 73 -4.25 3.78 -5.61
C SER A 73 -3.70 4.62 -4.46
N TYR A 74 -2.93 4.00 -3.57
CA TYR A 74 -2.35 4.66 -2.41
C TYR A 74 -0.83 4.56 -2.43
N LEU A 75 -0.16 5.61 -1.95
CA LEU A 75 1.25 5.63 -1.60
C LEU A 75 1.39 5.83 -0.09
N PHE A 76 2.18 4.96 0.55
CA PHE A 76 2.50 5.06 1.97
C PHE A 76 4.02 5.13 2.16
N GLY A 77 4.46 5.88 3.18
CA GLY A 77 5.85 5.96 3.64
C GLY A 77 5.99 5.62 5.12
N ASP A 78 7.18 5.78 5.68
CA ASP A 78 7.52 5.54 7.10
C ASP A 78 7.28 4.11 7.61
N GLN A 79 7.35 3.12 6.73
CA GLN A 79 7.13 1.74 7.13
C GLN A 79 8.34 1.19 7.88
N LYS A 80 8.08 0.43 8.94
CA LYS A 80 9.11 -0.29 9.70
C LYS A 80 9.05 -1.76 9.30
N PRO A 81 10.10 -2.33 8.66
CA PRO A 81 10.04 -3.64 8.01
C PRO A 81 9.42 -4.78 8.82
N ARG A 82 9.72 -4.87 10.13
CA ARG A 82 9.15 -5.91 11.01
C ARG A 82 7.93 -5.44 11.81
N ALA A 83 7.91 -4.18 12.22
CA ALA A 83 6.85 -3.68 13.10
C ALA A 83 5.56 -3.35 12.36
N CYS A 84 5.63 -3.00 11.06
CA CYS A 84 4.47 -2.58 10.28
C CYS A 84 3.93 -3.68 9.35
N ALA A 85 4.62 -4.81 9.18
CA ALA A 85 4.25 -5.79 8.15
C ALA A 85 2.85 -6.40 8.38
N ARG A 86 2.46 -6.66 9.64
CA ARG A 86 1.11 -7.15 9.97
C ARG A 86 0.05 -6.08 9.71
N ASP A 87 0.27 -4.85 10.17
CA ASP A 87 -0.61 -3.71 9.89
C ASP A 87 -0.79 -3.49 8.37
N ILE A 88 0.26 -3.65 7.57
CA ILE A 88 0.16 -3.56 6.11
C ILE A 88 -0.74 -4.67 5.55
N MET A 89 -0.67 -5.90 6.08
CA MET A 89 -1.58 -6.98 5.66
C MET A 89 -3.04 -6.72 6.05
N GLU A 90 -3.29 -6.13 7.23
CA GLU A 90 -4.62 -5.68 7.65
C GLU A 90 -5.16 -4.58 6.72
N LEU A 91 -4.32 -3.60 6.37
CA LEU A 91 -4.64 -2.56 5.41
C LEU A 91 -4.95 -3.14 4.02
N VAL A 92 -4.20 -4.14 3.57
CA VAL A 92 -4.49 -4.85 2.31
C VAL A 92 -5.86 -5.53 2.38
N SER A 93 -6.20 -6.17 3.49
CA SER A 93 -7.53 -6.76 3.69
C SER A 93 -8.64 -5.71 3.62
N LEU A 94 -8.45 -4.55 4.27
CA LEU A 94 -9.38 -3.42 4.20
C LEU A 94 -9.52 -2.91 2.76
N TYR A 95 -8.43 -2.75 2.03
CA TYR A 95 -8.47 -2.29 0.65
C TYR A 95 -9.27 -3.25 -0.25
N LEU A 96 -9.10 -4.55 -0.07
CA LEU A 96 -9.83 -5.58 -0.81
C LEU A 96 -11.33 -5.55 -0.54
N SER A 97 -11.77 -5.20 0.68
CA SER A 97 -13.18 -5.13 1.03
C SER A 97 -13.90 -3.89 0.48
N THR A 98 -13.16 -2.88 0.03
CA THR A 98 -13.75 -1.69 -0.62
C THR A 98 -14.03 -1.93 -2.11
N GLU A 99 -15.11 -1.37 -2.63
CA GLU A 99 -15.41 -1.43 -4.07
C GLU A 99 -14.52 -0.47 -4.87
N ASP A 100 -14.34 0.76 -4.36
CA ASP A 100 -13.64 1.87 -5.03
C ASP A 100 -12.17 2.04 -4.60
N GLY A 101 -11.69 1.26 -3.62
CA GLY A 101 -10.33 1.41 -3.06
C GLY A 101 -10.19 2.47 -1.98
N LEU A 102 -11.23 3.25 -1.68
CA LEU A 102 -11.15 4.34 -0.71
C LEU A 102 -11.31 3.81 0.72
N MET A 103 -10.20 3.77 1.44
CA MET A 103 -10.15 3.36 2.84
C MET A 103 -10.38 4.55 3.78
N PRO A 104 -11.44 4.56 4.61
CA PRO A 104 -11.68 5.61 5.60
C PRO A 104 -10.53 5.73 6.60
N ARG A 105 -10.18 6.97 7.00
CA ARG A 105 -9.00 7.21 7.84
C ARG A 105 -8.99 6.38 9.11
N GLN A 106 -10.13 6.34 9.81
CA GLN A 106 -10.30 5.69 11.11
C GLN A 106 -10.29 4.16 11.05
N GLN A 107 -10.57 3.57 9.86
CA GLN A 107 -10.58 2.11 9.69
C GLN A 107 -9.20 1.55 9.37
N ARG A 108 -8.23 2.41 9.02
CA ARG A 108 -6.87 1.97 8.74
C ARG A 108 -6.14 1.67 10.06
N PRO A 109 -5.21 0.69 10.07
CA PRO A 109 -4.34 0.45 11.21
C PRO A 109 -3.63 1.72 11.66
N ASN A 110 -3.45 1.89 12.98
CA ASN A 110 -2.95 3.14 13.57
C ASN A 110 -1.63 3.61 12.96
N SER A 111 -0.69 2.70 12.72
CA SER A 111 0.60 3.00 12.09
C SER A 111 0.46 3.55 10.67
N LEU A 112 -0.65 3.25 9.98
CA LEU A 112 -0.90 3.61 8.60
C LEU A 112 -1.79 4.85 8.43
N GLN A 113 -2.41 5.37 9.50
CA GLN A 113 -3.32 6.52 9.42
C GLN A 113 -2.63 7.82 8.98
N THR A 114 -1.39 8.05 9.44
CA THR A 114 -0.58 9.25 9.17
C THR A 114 0.49 9.04 8.09
N SER A 115 0.58 7.81 7.56
CA SER A 115 1.64 7.40 6.63
C SER A 115 1.29 7.57 5.15
N VAL A 116 0.06 7.98 4.82
CA VAL A 116 -0.35 8.24 3.43
C VAL A 116 0.35 9.49 2.91
N LEU A 117 1.05 9.32 1.79
CA LEU A 117 1.73 10.39 1.08
C LEU A 117 0.88 10.96 -0.05
N GLY A 118 0.00 10.13 -0.61
CA GLY A 118 -0.89 10.54 -1.69
C GLY A 118 -1.81 9.41 -2.12
N ARG A 119 -2.79 9.78 -2.92
CA ARG A 119 -3.68 8.86 -3.61
C ARG A 119 -3.79 9.26 -5.07
N VAL A 120 -3.92 8.27 -5.93
CA VAL A 120 -4.08 8.45 -7.38
C VAL A 120 -5.45 7.90 -7.76
N PRO A 121 -6.31 8.67 -8.45
CA PRO A 121 -7.60 8.16 -8.91
C PRO A 121 -7.40 7.02 -9.92
N PRO A 122 -8.35 6.08 -10.00
CA PRO A 122 -8.28 5.04 -11.01
C PRO A 122 -8.40 5.64 -12.42
N PHE A 123 -7.70 5.04 -13.39
CA PHE A 123 -7.80 5.44 -14.81
C PHE A 123 -9.17 5.09 -15.41
N ILE A 124 -9.76 3.99 -14.93
CA ILE A 124 -11.12 3.53 -15.28
C ILE A 124 -11.85 3.33 -13.97
N GLY A 125 -13.07 3.84 -13.83
CA GLY A 125 -13.88 3.70 -12.62
C GLY A 125 -14.29 5.05 -12.04
N LYS A 126 -15.00 5.01 -10.92
CA LYS A 126 -15.57 6.21 -10.30
C LYS A 126 -14.48 7.01 -9.59
N THR A 127 -14.31 8.28 -9.96
CA THR A 127 -13.32 9.19 -9.38
C THR A 127 -13.94 10.21 -8.42
N ASP A 128 -15.26 10.31 -8.37
CA ASP A 128 -15.94 11.28 -7.53
C ASP A 128 -17.10 10.64 -6.77
N ARG A 129 -17.16 10.89 -5.45
CA ARG A 129 -18.32 10.58 -4.61
C ARG A 129 -19.36 11.70 -4.67
N TYR A 130 -18.98 12.93 -5.03
CA TYR A 130 -19.89 14.08 -5.10
C TYR A 130 -20.92 13.96 -6.22
N GLN A 131 -20.58 13.36 -7.36
CA GLN A 131 -21.55 13.06 -8.43
C GLN A 131 -22.64 12.03 -8.04
N GLN A 132 -22.55 11.43 -6.84
CA GLN A 132 -23.56 10.51 -6.31
C GLN A 132 -24.45 11.11 -5.22
N GLN A 133 -24.22 12.36 -4.81
CA GLN A 133 -25.23 13.07 -4.01
C GLN A 133 -26.36 13.50 -4.95
N PRO A 134 -27.63 13.12 -4.69
CA PRO A 134 -28.74 13.72 -5.42
C PRO A 134 -28.61 15.24 -5.25
N SER A 135 -28.67 15.98 -6.36
CA SER A 135 -28.64 17.43 -6.32
C SER A 135 -29.74 17.90 -5.36
N HIS A 136 -29.36 18.52 -4.24
CA HIS A 136 -30.30 19.28 -3.42
C HIS A 136 -30.69 20.54 -4.19
N LEU A 137 -31.51 20.35 -5.22
CA LEU A 137 -32.20 21.35 -6.02
C LEU A 137 -33.62 20.82 -6.27
N GLU A 138 -34.37 20.72 -5.18
CA GLU A 138 -35.84 20.89 -5.13
C GLU A 138 -36.17 21.65 -3.84
#